data_AF-A0A2E3BZL3-F1
#
_entry.id   AF-A0A2E3BZL3-F1
#
_cell.length_a   1.000
_cell.length_b   1.000
_cell.length_c   1.000
_cell.angle_alpha   90.00
_cell.angle_beta   90.00
_cell.angle_gamma   90.00
#
_symmetry.space_group_name_H-M   'P 1'
#
loop_
_entity.id
_entity.type
_entity.pdbx_description
1 polymer ?
#
loop_
_entity_poly.entity_id
_entity_poly.type
_entity_poly.pdbx_seq_one_letter_code
_entity_poly.pdbx_strand_id
1 'polypeptide(L)'
;MVLIGIIGKKGHGKDTIGDYIVNKYKFKKIAFADSLKKICGELFGFTDEQLYGNLKEEIDSYWNVSPRTIFQFIGTDLIRNQINQVIPNIGKDFWVKNTLKKIKSDETNNYIICDVRFENEADKITENGGILIKVIRSDDESDESNDLHISENSINEIKNVKYIIENNSDLEELYKKVDKICSSLNFVY
;
A
#
# COMPACT_ATOMS: atom_id res chain seq x y z
N MET A 1 6.13 16.08 10.41
CA MET A 1 5.45 15.00 9.67
C MET A 1 6.04 13.66 10.04
N VAL A 2 5.19 12.65 10.26
CA VAL A 2 5.54 11.23 10.36
C VAL A 2 4.95 10.49 9.16
N LEU A 3 5.74 9.62 8.55
CA LEU A 3 5.34 8.76 7.44
C LEU A 3 5.46 7.29 7.86
N ILE A 4 4.38 6.53 7.71
CA ILE A 4 4.34 5.10 8.02
C ILE A 4 4.01 4.32 6.74
N GLY A 5 4.83 3.32 6.40
CA GLY A 5 4.48 2.29 5.43
C GLY A 5 4.10 0.99 6.13
N ILE A 6 2.99 0.39 5.72
CA ILE A 6 2.56 -0.94 6.17
C ILE A 6 2.80 -1.95 5.04
N ILE A 7 3.47 -3.03 5.41
CA ILE A 7 3.76 -4.18 4.56
C ILE A 7 2.95 -5.37 5.08
N GLY A 8 2.27 -6.10 4.19
CA GLY A 8 1.58 -7.34 4.55
C GLY A 8 0.75 -7.91 3.40
N LYS A 9 0.60 -9.24 3.35
CA LYS A 9 -0.21 -9.88 2.30
C LYS A 9 -1.70 -9.50 2.44
N LYS A 10 -2.51 -9.81 1.43
CA LYS A 10 -3.97 -9.67 1.50
C LYS A 10 -4.51 -10.46 2.70
N GLY A 11 -5.45 -9.88 3.46
CA GLY A 11 -6.04 -10.54 4.64
C GLY A 11 -5.21 -10.51 5.94
N HIS A 12 -4.02 -9.91 5.94
CA HIS A 12 -3.17 -9.83 7.15
C HIS A 12 -3.59 -8.76 8.18
N GLY A 13 -4.59 -7.91 7.86
CA GLY A 13 -5.03 -6.83 8.76
C GLY A 13 -4.33 -5.49 8.55
N LYS A 14 -3.57 -5.32 7.46
CA LYS A 14 -2.89 -4.06 7.12
C LYS A 14 -3.86 -2.87 7.00
N ASP A 15 -5.01 -3.07 6.34
CA ASP A 15 -6.03 -2.03 6.19
C ASP A 15 -6.67 -1.69 7.52
N THR A 16 -6.96 -2.70 8.34
CA THR A 16 -7.47 -2.54 9.71
C THR A 16 -6.54 -1.70 10.58
N ILE A 17 -5.23 -1.97 10.54
CA ILE A 17 -4.22 -1.17 11.25
C ILE A 17 -4.17 0.25 10.67
N GLY A 18 -4.19 0.39 9.35
CA GLY A 18 -4.19 1.67 8.67
C GLY A 18 -5.35 2.56 9.11
N ASP A 19 -6.57 2.01 9.10
CA ASP A 19 -7.80 2.71 9.46
C ASP A 19 -7.81 3.07 10.95
N TYR A 20 -7.29 2.18 11.82
CA TYR A 20 -7.13 2.47 13.24
C TYR A 20 -6.19 3.67 13.48
N ILE A 21 -5.04 3.70 12.81
CA ILE A 21 -4.06 4.80 12.93
C ILE A 21 -4.65 6.12 12.42
N VAL A 22 -5.37 6.10 11.30
CA VAL A 22 -6.07 7.27 10.77
C VAL A 22 -7.06 7.83 11.79
N ASN A 23 -7.93 6.97 12.32
CA ASN A 23 -9.03 7.39 13.18
C ASN A 23 -8.54 7.92 14.55
N LYS A 24 -7.60 7.19 15.16
CA LYS A 24 -7.10 7.49 16.51
C LYS A 24 -6.00 8.57 16.51
N TYR A 25 -5.05 8.47 15.59
CA TYR A 25 -3.84 9.31 15.56
C TYR A 25 -3.88 10.42 14.50
N LYS A 26 -5.00 10.58 13.80
CA LYS A 26 -5.25 11.66 12.82
C LYS A 26 -4.26 11.67 11.65
N PHE A 27 -3.77 10.50 11.27
CA PHE A 27 -3.02 10.31 10.03
C PHE A 27 -3.95 10.41 8.82
N LYS A 28 -3.40 10.81 7.67
CA LYS A 28 -4.06 10.69 6.36
C LYS A 28 -3.62 9.40 5.68
N LYS A 29 -4.59 8.61 5.20
CA LYS A 29 -4.32 7.44 4.36
C LYS A 29 -4.04 7.90 2.93
N ILE A 30 -2.98 7.37 2.33
CA ILE A 30 -2.65 7.58 0.92
C ILE A 30 -2.09 6.27 0.35
N ALA A 31 -2.39 5.96 -0.90
CA ALA A 31 -1.95 4.73 -1.54
C ALA A 31 -1.12 5.03 -2.80
N PHE A 32 -0.12 4.20 -3.08
CA PHE A 32 0.65 4.31 -4.34
C PHE A 32 -0.25 4.15 -5.56
N ALA A 33 -1.26 3.29 -5.44
CA ALA A 33 -2.23 3.03 -6.49
C ALA A 33 -3.31 4.13 -6.65
N ASP A 34 -3.36 5.18 -5.83
CA ASP A 34 -4.45 6.17 -5.90
C ASP A 34 -4.54 6.86 -7.26
N SER A 35 -3.40 7.23 -7.84
CA SER A 35 -3.38 7.90 -9.15
C SER A 35 -3.74 6.95 -10.27
N LEU A 36 -3.31 5.70 -10.17
CA LEU A 36 -3.67 4.63 -11.10
C LEU A 36 -5.18 4.44 -11.13
N LYS A 37 -5.81 4.28 -9.95
CA LYS A 37 -7.26 4.07 -9.85
C LYS A 37 -8.06 5.24 -10.41
N LYS A 38 -7.64 6.48 -10.16
CA LYS A 38 -8.31 7.67 -10.72
C LYS A 38 -8.25 7.68 -12.25
N ILE A 39 -7.09 7.37 -12.82
CA ILE A 39 -6.93 7.30 -14.29
C ILE A 39 -7.78 6.15 -14.85
N CYS A 40 -7.78 4.98 -14.22
CA CYS A 40 -8.60 3.86 -14.67
C CYS A 40 -10.11 4.15 -14.54
N GLY A 41 -10.54 4.89 -13.50
CA GLY A 41 -11.91 5.36 -13.38
C GLY A 41 -12.34 6.18 -14.58
N GLU A 42 -11.50 7.13 -14.99
CA GLU A 42 -11.75 7.98 -16.16
C GLU A 42 -11.72 7.18 -17.48
N LEU A 43 -10.72 6.31 -17.67
CA LEU A 43 -10.53 5.59 -18.94
C LEU A 43 -11.57 4.50 -19.19
N PHE A 44 -11.97 3.77 -18.14
CA PHE A 44 -12.84 2.59 -18.27
C PHE A 44 -14.26 2.83 -17.76
N GLY A 45 -14.53 4.01 -17.20
CA GLY A 45 -15.84 4.35 -16.62
C GLY A 45 -16.14 3.60 -15.33
N PHE A 46 -15.11 3.18 -14.57
CA PHE A 46 -15.32 2.41 -13.35
C PHE A 46 -15.92 3.24 -12.22
N THR A 47 -16.88 2.64 -11.53
CA THR A 47 -17.49 3.20 -10.32
C THR A 47 -16.55 3.10 -9.11
N ASP A 48 -16.83 3.85 -8.05
CA ASP A 48 -16.05 3.79 -6.80
C ASP A 48 -16.00 2.37 -6.21
N GLU A 49 -17.09 1.60 -6.34
CA GLU A 49 -17.14 0.21 -5.88
C GLU A 49 -16.20 -0.70 -6.70
N GLN A 50 -16.06 -0.43 -8.00
CA GLN A 50 -15.11 -1.13 -8.88
C GLN A 50 -13.65 -0.66 -8.70
N LEU A 51 -13.43 0.56 -8.21
CA LEU A 51 -12.09 1.09 -7.94
C LEU A 51 -11.56 0.72 -6.55
N TYR A 52 -12.42 0.76 -5.53
CA TYR A 52 -12.04 0.68 -4.13
C TYR A 52 -12.73 -0.47 -3.38
N GLY A 53 -13.96 -0.80 -3.75
CA GLY A 53 -14.80 -1.82 -3.12
C GLY A 53 -14.48 -3.26 -3.51
N ASN A 54 -15.47 -4.14 -3.41
CA ASN A 54 -15.35 -5.57 -3.69
C ASN A 54 -15.46 -5.89 -5.18
N LEU A 55 -16.23 -5.10 -5.93
CA LEU A 55 -16.40 -5.28 -7.37
C LEU A 55 -15.10 -5.11 -8.19
N LYS A 56 -14.03 -4.60 -7.57
CA LYS A 56 -12.70 -4.56 -8.21
C LYS A 56 -12.16 -5.94 -8.59
N GLU A 57 -12.56 -6.99 -7.87
CA GLU A 57 -12.13 -8.37 -8.14
C GLU A 57 -13.09 -9.10 -9.10
N GLU A 58 -14.30 -8.58 -9.30
CA GLU A 58 -15.33 -9.18 -10.15
C GLU A 58 -15.10 -8.84 -11.62
N ILE A 59 -15.54 -9.72 -12.52
CA ILE A 59 -15.47 -9.46 -13.97
C ILE A 59 -16.43 -8.32 -14.31
N ASP A 60 -15.89 -7.24 -14.90
CA ASP A 60 -16.72 -6.19 -15.45
C ASP A 60 -17.48 -6.70 -16.68
N SER A 61 -18.79 -6.51 -16.70
CA SER A 61 -19.67 -7.04 -17.77
C SER A 61 -19.46 -6.39 -19.14
N TYR A 62 -18.91 -5.17 -19.20
CA TYR A 62 -18.67 -4.46 -20.46
C TYR A 62 -17.29 -4.82 -21.02
N TRP A 63 -16.25 -4.76 -20.19
CA TRP A 63 -14.87 -5.04 -20.58
C TRP A 63 -14.49 -6.53 -20.56
N ASN A 64 -15.32 -7.39 -19.96
CA ASN A 64 -15.10 -8.83 -19.80
C ASN A 64 -13.78 -9.19 -19.11
N VAL A 65 -13.31 -8.30 -18.22
CA VAL A 65 -12.12 -8.47 -17.41
C VAL A 65 -12.36 -7.75 -16.08
N SER A 66 -11.72 -8.20 -14.99
CA SER A 66 -11.87 -7.51 -13.70
C SER A 66 -11.06 -6.19 -13.67
N PRO A 67 -11.54 -5.17 -12.94
CA PRO A 67 -10.77 -3.95 -12.70
C PRO A 67 -9.39 -4.24 -12.10
N ARG A 68 -9.29 -5.27 -11.24
CA ARG A 68 -8.03 -5.75 -10.66
C ARG A 68 -6.98 -6.08 -11.73
N THR A 69 -7.35 -6.87 -12.73
CA THR A 69 -6.44 -7.26 -13.81
C THR A 69 -6.00 -6.05 -14.61
N ILE A 70 -6.90 -5.10 -14.87
CA ILE A 70 -6.56 -3.83 -15.52
C ILE A 70 -5.58 -3.00 -14.68
N PHE A 71 -5.79 -2.90 -13.36
CA PHE A 71 -4.88 -2.17 -12.46
C PHE A 71 -3.49 -2.81 -12.45
N GLN A 72 -3.40 -4.14 -12.43
CA GLN A 72 -2.13 -4.85 -12.48
C GLN A 72 -1.39 -4.58 -13.79
N PHE A 73 -2.08 -4.73 -14.93
CA PHE A 73 -1.50 -4.48 -16.25
C PHE A 73 -1.04 -3.03 -16.42
N ILE A 74 -1.91 -2.05 -16.17
CA ILE A 74 -1.55 -0.63 -16.34
C ILE A 74 -0.49 -0.22 -15.32
N GLY A 75 -0.66 -0.60 -14.06
CA GLY A 75 0.22 -0.22 -12.97
C GLY A 75 1.63 -0.78 -13.12
N THR A 76 1.73 -2.07 -13.41
CA THR A 76 2.99 -2.82 -13.40
C THR A 76 3.56 -2.97 -14.81
N ASP A 77 2.81 -3.63 -15.70
CA ASP A 77 3.33 -4.02 -17.01
C ASP A 77 3.53 -2.84 -17.95
N LEU A 78 2.59 -1.89 -17.91
CA LEU A 78 2.67 -0.69 -18.73
C LEU A 78 3.52 0.39 -18.05
N ILE A 79 3.07 0.96 -16.93
CA ILE A 79 3.75 2.12 -16.35
C ILE A 79 5.06 1.72 -15.68
N ARG A 80 5.05 0.88 -14.65
CA ARG A 80 6.28 0.59 -13.88
C ARG A 80 7.42 0.05 -14.76
N ASN A 81 7.10 -0.80 -15.74
CA ASN A 81 8.12 -1.41 -16.60
C ASN A 81 8.49 -0.55 -17.82
N GLN A 82 7.56 0.21 -18.41
CA GLN A 82 7.84 0.94 -19.67
C GLN A 82 8.09 2.45 -19.49
N ILE A 83 7.74 3.06 -18.34
CA ILE A 83 7.83 4.52 -18.17
C ILE A 83 9.25 5.08 -18.35
N ASN A 84 10.28 4.25 -18.18
CA ASN A 84 11.69 4.61 -18.43
C ASN A 84 11.96 5.08 -19.87
N GLN A 85 11.13 4.66 -20.83
CA GLN A 85 11.24 5.10 -22.23
C GLN A 85 10.89 6.60 -22.39
N VAL A 86 10.11 7.15 -21.46
CA VAL A 86 9.66 8.55 -21.50
C VAL A 86 10.37 9.39 -20.44
N ILE A 87 10.58 8.83 -19.25
CA ILE A 87 11.23 9.51 -18.13
C ILE A 87 12.55 8.78 -17.84
N PRO A 88 13.70 9.30 -18.32
CA PRO A 88 14.98 8.63 -18.12
C PRO A 88 15.33 8.56 -16.63
N ASN A 89 15.98 7.47 -16.22
CA ASN A 89 16.45 7.22 -14.85
C ASN A 89 15.35 7.20 -13.77
N ILE A 90 14.07 7.05 -14.13
CA ILE A 90 12.98 6.92 -13.15
C ILE A 90 12.96 5.54 -12.49
N GLY A 91 13.46 4.51 -13.19
CA GLY A 91 13.47 3.13 -12.73
C GLY A 91 12.06 2.61 -12.48
N LYS A 92 11.87 1.95 -11.33
CA LYS A 92 10.58 1.43 -10.87
C LYS A 92 9.87 2.39 -9.91
N ASP A 93 10.36 3.64 -9.79
CA ASP A 93 9.98 4.55 -8.71
C ASP A 93 8.83 5.50 -9.05
N PHE A 94 8.21 5.38 -10.22
CA PHE A 94 7.21 6.35 -10.67
C PHE A 94 6.07 6.56 -9.64
N TRP A 95 5.43 5.48 -9.20
CA TRP A 95 4.29 5.53 -8.28
C TRP A 95 4.67 6.10 -6.91
N VAL A 96 5.81 5.66 -6.36
CA VAL A 96 6.30 6.14 -5.07
C VAL A 96 6.76 7.60 -5.14
N LYS A 97 7.48 8.01 -6.20
CA LYS A 97 7.88 9.42 -6.40
C LYS A 97 6.67 10.34 -6.54
N ASN A 98 5.65 9.91 -7.30
CA ASN A 98 4.41 10.68 -7.44
C ASN A 98 3.66 10.82 -6.11
N THR A 99 3.61 9.75 -5.30
CA THR A 99 2.96 9.77 -3.98
C THR A 99 3.72 10.63 -2.99
N LEU A 100 5.05 10.49 -2.91
CA LEU A 100 5.91 11.32 -2.07
C LEU A 100 5.85 12.80 -2.46
N LYS A 101 5.70 13.12 -3.75
CA LYS A 101 5.48 14.50 -4.21
C LYS A 101 4.21 15.11 -3.60
N LYS A 102 3.12 14.35 -3.51
CA LYS A 102 1.86 14.80 -2.88
C LYS A 102 2.01 14.98 -1.37
N ILE A 103 2.71 14.05 -0.72
CA ILE A 103 3.00 14.13 0.73
C ILE A 103 3.83 15.38 1.04
N LYS A 104 4.89 15.65 0.26
CA LYS A 104 5.73 16.84 0.41
C LYS A 104 5.01 18.15 0.12
N SER A 105 3.91 18.13 -0.63
CA SER A 105 3.07 19.33 -0.80
C SER A 105 2.13 19.59 0.37
N ASP A 106 2.04 18.67 1.34
CA ASP A 106 1.18 18.76 2.53
C ASP A 106 1.94 18.26 3.78
N GLU A 107 3.06 18.91 4.11
CA GLU A 107 3.93 18.52 5.24
C GLU A 107 3.31 18.76 6.62
N THR A 108 2.13 19.39 6.66
CA THR A 108 1.38 19.65 7.90
C THR A 108 0.70 18.40 8.46
N ASN A 109 0.58 17.34 7.66
CA ASN A 109 -0.11 16.11 8.02
C ASN A 109 0.85 14.94 8.21
N ASN A 110 0.45 13.96 9.02
CA ASN A 110 1.10 12.67 9.09
C ASN A 110 0.44 11.70 8.11
N TYR A 111 1.21 10.79 7.50
CA TYR A 111 0.73 9.94 6.43
C TYR A 111 0.97 8.46 6.69
N ILE A 112 0.03 7.65 6.20
CA ILE A 112 0.13 6.20 6.23
C ILE A 112 -0.14 5.62 4.84
N ILE A 113 0.74 4.72 4.41
CA ILE A 113 0.69 4.00 3.13
C ILE A 113 0.51 2.52 3.45
N CYS A 114 -0.65 1.97 3.09
CA CYS A 114 -1.00 0.57 3.43
C CYS A 114 -0.70 -0.43 2.32
N ASP A 115 -0.26 0.03 1.14
CA ASP A 115 -0.06 -0.80 -0.05
C ASP A 115 1.41 -0.91 -0.46
N VAL A 116 2.34 -0.95 0.52
CA VAL A 116 3.77 -1.19 0.23
C VAL A 116 3.98 -2.65 -0.18
N ARG A 117 4.40 -2.86 -1.42
CA ARG A 117 4.54 -4.20 -2.03
C ARG A 117 5.95 -4.49 -2.54
N PHE A 118 6.72 -3.46 -2.88
CA PHE A 118 8.04 -3.61 -3.47
C PHE A 118 9.15 -3.01 -2.60
N GLU A 119 10.36 -3.59 -2.67
CA GLU A 119 11.55 -3.09 -1.96
C GLU A 119 11.82 -1.61 -2.27
N ASN A 120 11.74 -1.21 -3.54
CA ASN A 120 11.99 0.19 -3.92
C ASN A 120 10.98 1.17 -3.30
N GLU A 121 9.75 0.73 -3.01
CA GLU A 121 8.75 1.55 -2.32
C GLU A 121 9.10 1.70 -0.84
N ALA A 122 9.46 0.59 -0.20
CA ALA A 122 9.93 0.54 1.18
C ALA A 122 11.16 1.42 1.39
N ASP A 123 12.17 1.28 0.54
CA ASP A 123 13.40 2.08 0.57
C ASP A 123 13.08 3.57 0.48
N LYS A 124 12.27 3.97 -0.49
CA LYS A 124 11.89 5.38 -0.68
C LYS A 124 11.11 5.95 0.50
N ILE A 125 10.30 5.14 1.21
CA ILE A 125 9.68 5.58 2.47
C ILE A 125 10.77 5.85 3.53
N THR A 126 11.70 4.92 3.72
CA THR A 126 12.77 5.07 4.73
C THR A 126 13.73 6.22 4.42
N GLU A 127 14.11 6.40 3.15
CA GLU A 127 14.94 7.51 2.67
C GLU A 127 14.30 8.88 2.94
N ASN A 128 12.97 8.96 3.04
CA ASN A 128 12.23 10.18 3.37
C ASN A 128 11.88 10.27 4.86
N GLY A 129 12.63 9.58 5.72
CA GLY A 129 12.47 9.61 7.18
C GLY A 129 11.23 8.85 7.69
N GLY A 130 10.58 8.08 6.81
CA GLY A 130 9.45 7.23 7.18
C GLY A 130 9.89 5.95 7.87
N ILE A 131 8.94 5.27 8.50
CA ILE A 131 9.14 3.97 9.12
C ILE A 131 8.31 2.89 8.43
N LEU A 132 8.77 1.64 8.53
CA LEU A 132 8.08 0.49 7.98
C LEU A 132 7.61 -0.44 9.08
N ILE A 133 6.34 -0.85 8.99
CA ILE A 133 5.69 -1.82 9.86
C ILE A 133 5.27 -3.02 9.01
N LYS A 134 5.75 -4.22 9.34
CA LYS A 134 5.34 -5.46 8.68
C LYS A 134 4.32 -6.21 9.51
N VAL A 135 3.25 -6.67 8.88
CA VAL A 135 2.14 -7.39 9.51
C VAL A 135 2.14 -8.83 9.01
N ILE A 136 2.26 -9.77 9.93
CA ILE A 136 2.31 -11.20 9.65
C ILE A 136 1.18 -11.93 10.41
N ARG A 137 0.62 -12.99 9.84
CA ARG A 137 -0.29 -13.92 10.53
C ARG A 137 0.43 -15.25 10.67
N SER A 138 0.33 -15.85 11.85
CA SER A 138 1.06 -17.07 12.21
C SER A 138 0.57 -18.32 11.47
N ASP A 139 -0.68 -18.29 11.00
CA ASP A 139 -1.33 -19.44 10.35
C ASP A 139 -1.08 -19.51 8.83
N ASP A 140 -0.32 -18.56 8.27
CA ASP A 140 -0.01 -18.49 6.82
C ASP A 140 1.21 -19.37 6.46
N GLU A 141 1.15 -20.67 6.78
CA GLU A 141 1.92 -21.70 6.06
C GLU A 141 1.33 -21.98 4.66
N SER A 142 0.17 -21.39 4.32
CA SER A 142 -0.44 -21.50 3.00
C SER A 142 0.20 -20.53 2.00
N ASP A 143 1.33 -20.95 1.45
CA ASP A 143 1.99 -20.35 0.28
C ASP A 143 1.22 -20.58 -1.05
N GLU A 144 -0.10 -20.74 -1.01
CA GLU A 144 -0.95 -21.03 -2.17
C GLU A 144 -2.05 -19.98 -2.40
N SER A 145 -1.75 -18.69 -2.23
CA SER A 145 -2.49 -17.71 -3.02
C SER A 145 -2.00 -17.83 -4.47
N ASN A 146 -2.81 -18.42 -5.36
CA ASN A 146 -2.59 -18.49 -6.82
C ASN A 146 -2.45 -17.11 -7.52
N ASP A 147 -2.20 -16.03 -6.78
CA ASP A 147 -1.92 -14.71 -7.31
C ASP A 147 -0.45 -14.67 -7.78
N LEU A 148 -0.24 -15.16 -9.00
CA LEU A 148 1.07 -15.27 -9.66
C LEU A 148 1.73 -13.92 -9.97
N HIS A 149 1.07 -12.80 -9.66
CA HIS A 149 1.56 -11.48 -10.00
C HIS A 149 2.74 -11.08 -9.09
N ILE A 150 3.85 -10.62 -9.69
CA ILE A 150 5.14 -10.33 -9.03
C ILE A 150 4.99 -9.51 -7.74
N SER A 151 3.99 -8.63 -7.69
CA SER A 151 3.71 -7.74 -6.56
C SER A 151 3.35 -8.44 -5.23
N GLU A 152 2.85 -9.68 -5.23
CA GLU A 152 2.53 -10.38 -3.97
C GLU A 152 3.77 -11.14 -3.43
N ASN A 153 4.64 -11.64 -4.32
CA ASN A 153 5.86 -12.35 -3.94
C ASN A 153 6.97 -11.41 -3.43
N SER A 154 7.05 -10.19 -3.95
CA SER A 154 8.08 -9.21 -3.56
C SER A 154 8.00 -8.73 -2.10
N ILE A 155 6.87 -8.95 -1.41
CA ILE A 155 6.69 -8.54 -0.01
C ILE A 155 7.68 -9.24 0.93
N ASN A 156 8.04 -10.48 0.61
CA ASN A 156 8.96 -11.28 1.44
C ASN A 156 10.41 -10.80 1.36
N GLU A 157 10.77 -10.08 0.29
CA GLU A 157 12.12 -9.58 0.04
C GLU A 157 12.45 -8.32 0.85
N ILE A 158 11.42 -7.62 1.35
CA ILE A 158 11.59 -6.36 2.10
C ILE A 158 12.15 -6.63 3.51
N LYS A 159 13.38 -6.18 3.75
CA LYS A 159 14.13 -6.43 5.01
C LYS A 159 14.25 -5.22 5.93
N ASN A 160 14.13 -4.00 5.42
CA ASN A 160 14.31 -2.73 6.16
C ASN A 160 13.12 -2.36 7.05
N VAL A 161 12.54 -3.34 7.74
CA VAL A 161 11.36 -3.17 8.58
C VAL A 161 11.78 -2.75 9.99
N LYS A 162 11.14 -1.69 10.53
CA LYS A 162 11.42 -1.21 11.89
C LYS A 162 10.61 -1.95 12.95
N TYR A 163 9.35 -2.28 12.66
CA TYR A 163 8.47 -3.00 13.57
C TYR A 163 7.77 -4.16 12.87
N ILE A 164 7.63 -5.28 13.57
CA ILE A 164 6.84 -6.43 13.11
C ILE A 164 5.65 -6.60 14.06
N ILE A 165 4.45 -6.72 13.49
CA ILE A 165 3.21 -7.00 14.20
C ILE A 165 2.73 -8.38 13.79
N GLU A 166 2.68 -9.29 14.76
CA GLU A 166 1.99 -10.57 14.62
C GLU A 166 0.49 -10.36 14.88
N ASN A 167 -0.34 -10.64 13.88
CA ASN A 167 -1.79 -10.60 13.96
C ASN A 167 -2.32 -12.04 14.16
N ASN A 168 -2.22 -12.51 15.39
CA ASN A 168 -2.49 -13.89 15.82
C ASN A 168 -3.57 -14.00 16.90
N SER A 169 -4.36 -12.95 17.09
CA SER A 169 -5.32 -12.83 18.19
C SER A 169 -6.50 -11.94 17.78
N ASP A 170 -7.18 -11.34 18.75
CA ASP A 170 -8.29 -10.42 18.53
C ASP A 170 -7.85 -9.00 18.12
N LEU A 171 -8.84 -8.19 17.75
CA LEU A 171 -8.64 -6.80 17.34
C LEU A 171 -8.12 -5.91 18.48
N GLU A 172 -8.48 -6.19 19.72
CA GLU A 172 -8.08 -5.37 20.86
C GLU A 172 -6.57 -5.51 21.12
N GLU A 173 -6.05 -6.74 21.07
CA GLU A 173 -4.62 -7.00 21.16
C GLU A 173 -3.84 -6.44 19.97
N LEU A 174 -4.41 -6.54 18.76
CA LEU A 174 -3.84 -5.91 17.57
C LEU A 174 -3.67 -4.40 17.78
N TYR A 175 -4.72 -3.73 18.27
CA TYR A 175 -4.69 -2.30 18.54
C TYR A 175 -3.72 -1.92 19.66
N LYS A 176 -3.59 -2.73 20.72
CA LYS A 176 -2.57 -2.52 21.78
C LYS A 176 -1.15 -2.56 21.21
N LYS A 177 -0.86 -3.49 20.29
CA LYS A 177 0.45 -3.58 19.61
C LYS A 177 0.71 -2.31 18.77
N VAL A 178 -0.30 -1.84 18.02
CA VAL A 178 -0.22 -0.61 17.24
C VAL A 178 -0.02 0.62 18.13
N ASP A 179 -0.73 0.71 19.25
CA ASP A 179 -0.63 1.82 20.20
C ASP A 179 0.77 1.94 20.80
N LYS A 180 1.37 0.81 21.16
CA LYS A 180 2.74 0.77 21.69
C LYS A 180 3.74 1.31 20.68
N ILE A 181 3.58 0.97 19.40
CA ILE A 181 4.42 1.49 18.32
C ILE A 181 4.18 2.99 18.16
N CYS A 182 2.92 3.41 18.01
CA CYS A 182 2.57 4.81 17.77
C CYS A 182 3.03 5.74 18.90
N SER A 183 2.91 5.29 20.16
CA SER A 183 3.38 6.05 21.33
C SER A 183 4.89 6.28 21.32
N SER A 184 5.67 5.43 20.63
CA SER A 184 7.13 5.61 20.48
C SER A 184 7.55 6.58 19.38
N LEU A 185 6.61 7.05 18.54
CA LEU A 185 6.91 7.83 17.33
C LEU A 185 6.82 9.36 17.52
N ASN A 186 6.57 9.86 18.73
CA ASN A 186 6.58 11.28 19.10
C ASN A 186 6.04 12.22 18.00
N PHE A 187 4.77 12.07 17.62
CA PHE A 187 4.09 13.04 16.77
C PHE A 187 3.25 13.99 17.62
N VAL A 188 3.29 15.29 17.29
CA VAL A 188 2.53 16.36 17.96
C VAL A 188 1.12 16.38 17.35
N TYR A 189 0.10 16.38 18.21
CA TYR A 189 -1.33 16.48 17.82
C TYR A 189 -1.74 17.92 17.57
#